data_AF-A0A932SM61-F1
#
_entry.id   AF-A0A932SM61-F1
#
_cell.length_a   1.000
_cell.length_b   1.000
_cell.length_c   1.000
_cell.angle_alpha   90.00
_cell.angle_beta   90.00
_cell.angle_gamma   90.00
#
_symmetry.space_group_name_H-M   'P 1'
#
loop_
_entity.id
_entity.type
_entity.pdbx_description
1 polymer ?
#
loop_
_entity_poly.entity_id
_entity_poly.type
_entity_poly.pdbx_seq_one_letter_code
_entity_poly.pdbx_strand_id
1 'polypeptide(L)' 'MARRKKGLKYPTCGCNAGFEGGIVLDPFMGSGTTALVARELGRRYIGIELNPAYCRIAETRLSGSSRPRLR' A
#
# COMPACT_ATOMS: atom_id res chain seq x y z
N MET A 1 -20.90 0.81 -22.27
CA MET A 1 -20.38 2.08 -21.70
C MET A 1 -19.24 1.73 -20.72
N ALA A 2 -18.01 1.61 -21.20
CA ALA A 2 -16.86 1.29 -20.35
C ALA A 2 -16.60 2.47 -19.39
N ARG A 3 -16.76 2.20 -18.09
CA ARG A 3 -16.53 3.16 -17.01
C ARG A 3 -15.08 3.66 -17.12
N ARG A 4 -14.88 4.93 -17.52
CA ARG A 4 -13.55 5.57 -17.58
C ARG A 4 -12.87 5.37 -16.23
N LYS A 5 -11.89 4.47 -16.15
CA LYS A 5 -10.99 4.37 -15.00
C LYS A 5 -10.27 5.71 -14.93
N LYS A 6 -10.53 6.50 -13.88
CA LYS A 6 -9.78 7.74 -13.60
C LYS A 6 -8.30 7.42 -13.78
N GLY A 7 -7.64 8.20 -14.63
CA GLY A 7 -6.28 7.95 -15.11
C GLY A 7 -5.34 7.58 -13.99
N LEU A 8 -4.56 6.53 -14.25
CA LEU A 8 -3.41 6.12 -13.46
C LEU A 8 -2.46 7.32 -13.26
N LYS A 9 -2.23 7.74 -12.01
CA LYS A 9 -1.34 8.85 -11.65
C LYS A 9 0.14 8.45 -11.57
N TYR A 10 0.64 7.61 -12.47
CA TYR A 10 2.04 7.19 -12.43
C TYR A 10 2.67 7.31 -13.81
N PRO A 11 3.98 7.65 -13.86
CA PRO A 11 4.70 7.71 -15.12
C PRO A 11 4.65 6.33 -15.79
N THR A 12 4.30 6.32 -17.06
CA THR A 12 4.26 5.11 -17.88
C THR A 12 5.31 5.22 -18.99
N CYS A 13 5.83 4.09 -19.47
CA CYS A 13 6.72 4.01 -20.63
C CYS A 13 6.07 4.48 -21.96
N GLY A 14 4.76 4.73 -21.99
CA GLY A 14 4.00 4.95 -23.24
C GLY A 14 3.80 3.71 -24.10
N CYS A 15 4.38 2.56 -23.70
CA CYS A 15 4.43 1.33 -24.47
C CYS A 15 3.14 0.48 -24.46
N ASN A 16 2.05 0.98 -23.85
CA ASN A 16 0.75 0.31 -23.69
C ASN A 16 0.79 -1.13 -23.15
N ALA A 17 1.92 -1.56 -22.59
CA ALA A 17 2.01 -2.75 -21.78
C ALA A 17 1.19 -2.51 -20.50
N GLY A 18 0.22 -3.38 -20.23
CA GLY A 18 -0.47 -3.36 -18.94
C GLY A 18 0.53 -3.46 -17.79
N PHE A 19 0.19 -2.93 -16.63
CA PHE A 19 0.99 -3.04 -15.42
C PHE A 19 0.05 -3.35 -14.25
N GLU A 20 0.59 -4.06 -13.26
CA GLU A 20 -0.10 -4.28 -12.00
C GLU A 20 0.43 -3.33 -10.93
N GLY A 21 -0.30 -3.24 -9.83
CA GLY A 21 0.18 -2.49 -8.69
C GLY A 21 1.39 -3.13 -8.03
N GLY A 22 2.49 -2.38 -7.96
CA GLY A 22 3.68 -2.75 -7.19
C GLY A 22 3.39 -2.90 -5.69
N ILE A 23 4.39 -3.40 -4.98
CA ILE A 23 4.41 -3.54 -3.52
C ILE A 23 5.17 -2.34 -2.93
N VAL A 24 4.59 -1.67 -1.93
CA VAL A 24 5.29 -0.61 -1.19
C VAL A 24 6.25 -1.25 -0.20
N LEU A 25 7.52 -0.88 -0.23
CA LEU A 25 8.53 -1.32 0.74
C LEU A 25 8.88 -0.14 1.66
N ASP A 26 8.79 -0.37 2.97
CA ASP A 26 9.27 0.56 3.99
C ASP A 26 10.28 -0.14 4.92
N PRO A 27 11.59 0.13 4.81
CA PRO A 27 12.61 -0.47 5.67
C PRO A 27 12.69 0.14 7.08
N PHE A 28 11.97 1.24 7.35
CA PHE A 28 11.94 1.95 8.63
C PHE A 28 10.50 2.21 9.05
N MET A 29 9.76 1.11 9.22
CA MET A 29 8.32 1.09 9.30
C MET A 29 7.76 1.87 10.51
N GLY A 30 8.53 2.01 11.59
CA GLY A 30 8.17 2.81 12.76
C GLY A 30 6.76 2.48 13.28
N SER A 31 5.90 3.49 13.41
CA SER A 31 4.51 3.32 13.87
C SER A 31 3.54 2.78 12.79
N GLY A 32 4.03 2.45 11.59
CA GLY A 32 3.26 1.82 10.53
C GLY A 32 2.40 2.73 9.65
N THR A 33 2.70 4.03 9.59
CA THR A 33 1.95 5.00 8.75
C THR A 33 1.97 4.63 7.27
N THR A 34 3.12 4.20 6.73
CA THR A 34 3.26 3.83 5.32
C THR A 34 2.33 2.68 4.93
N ALA A 35 2.23 1.63 5.76
CA ALA A 35 1.31 0.53 5.52
C ALA A 35 -0.16 0.93 5.62
N LEU A 36 -0.50 1.82 6.55
CA LEU A 36 -1.87 2.31 6.69
C LEU A 36 -2.32 3.01 5.41
N VAL A 37 -1.51 3.94 4.91
CA VAL A 37 -1.78 4.65 3.65
C VAL A 37 -1.76 3.70 2.45
N ALA A 38 -0.79 2.77 2.39
CA ALA A 38 -0.75 1.76 1.34
C ALA A 38 -2.04 0.93 1.32
N ARG A 39 -2.53 0.50 2.48
CA ARG A 39 -3.80 -0.23 2.62
C ARG A 39 -4.99 0.62 2.16
N GLU A 40 -5.10 1.88 2.57
CA GLU A 40 -6.17 2.80 2.16
C GLU A 40 -6.19 3.04 0.64
N LEU A 41 -5.01 3.06 0.01
CA LEU A 41 -4.85 3.17 -1.44
C LEU A 41 -5.03 1.84 -2.19
N GLY A 42 -5.39 0.75 -1.50
CA GLY A 42 -5.55 -0.57 -2.10
C GLY A 42 -4.23 -1.16 -2.61
N ARG A 43 -3.10 -0.83 -1.98
CA ARG A 43 -1.76 -1.35 -2.31
C ARG A 43 -1.33 -2.41 -1.31
N ARG A 44 -0.50 -3.33 -1.82
CA ARG A 44 0.25 -4.27 -0.97
C ARG A 44 1.46 -3.55 -0.40
N TYR A 45 1.92 -3.98 0.77
CA TYR A 45 3.10 -3.41 1.42
C TYR A 45 3.93 -4.49 2.15
N ILE A 46 5.21 -4.17 2.37
CA ILE A 46 6.15 -4.87 3.25
C ILE A 46 6.79 -3.80 4.13
N GLY A 47 6.73 -3.99 5.44
CA GLY A 47 7.34 -3.09 6.42
C GLY A 47 8.37 -3.84 7.27
N ILE A 48 9.52 -3.22 7.53
CA ILE A 48 10.57 -3.73 8.41
C ILE A 48 10.79 -2.72 9.53
N GLU A 49 10.81 -3.18 10.77
CA GLU A 49 11.13 -2.37 11.94
C GLU A 49 11.99 -3.19 12.90
N LEU A 50 13.06 -2.58 13.40
CA LEU A 50 14.00 -3.25 14.31
C LEU A 50 13.54 -3.16 15.76
N ASN A 51 12.89 -2.05 16.14
CA ASN A 51 12.50 -1.80 17.51
C ASN A 51 11.18 -2.52 17.85
N PRO A 52 11.20 -3.51 18.78
CA PRO A 52 10.01 -4.29 19.13
C PRO A 52 8.84 -3.46 19.67
N ALA A 53 9.12 -2.32 20.31
CA ALA A 53 8.07 -1.42 20.79
C ALA A 53 7.30 -0.78 19.62
N TYR A 54 8.01 -0.37 18.56
CA TYR A 54 7.38 0.15 17.35
C TYR A 54 6.65 -0.94 16.57
N CYS A 55 7.18 -2.17 16.52
CA CYS A 55 6.46 -3.30 15.93
C CYS A 55 5.06 -3.49 16.57
N ARG A 56 4.97 -3.50 17.91
CA ARG A 56 3.68 -3.65 18.61
C ARG A 56 2.70 -2.51 18.31
N ILE A 57 3.21 -1.28 18.22
CA ILE A 57 2.39 -0.10 17.87
C ILE A 57 1.85 -0.26 16.43
N ALA A 58 2.72 -0.62 15.48
CA ALA A 58 2.34 -0.83 14.10
C ALA A 58 1.32 -1.97 13.95
N GLU A 59 1.55 -3.12 14.60
CA GLU A 59 0.61 -4.25 14.61
C GLU A 59 -0.76 -3.86 15.14
N THR A 60 -0.81 -3.18 16.29
CA THR A 60 -2.07 -2.71 16.88
C THR A 60 -2.80 -1.79 15.92
N ARG A 61 -2.10 -0.80 15.33
CA ARG A 61 -2.69 0.12 14.34
C ARG A 61 -3.20 -0.61 13.09
N LEU A 62 -2.49 -1.62 12.62
CA LEU A 62 -2.80 -2.33 11.37
C LEU A 62 -3.82 -3.46 11.56
N SER A 63 -4.05 -3.93 12.79
CA SER A 63 -5.02 -4.97 13.11
C SER A 63 -6.49 -4.58 12.85
N GLY A 64 -6.79 -3.27 12.79
CA GLY A 64 -8.13 -2.77 12.45
C GLY A 64 -8.55 -3.17 11.05
N SER A 65 -9.62 -3.96 10.94
CA SER A 65 -10.01 -4.65 9.71
C SER A 65 -10.87 -3.77 8.79
N SER A 66 -10.22 -3.19 7.79
CA SER A 66 -10.86 -2.85 6.52
C SER A 66 -9.87 -3.12 5.39
N ARG A 67 -9.82 -4.38 4.93
CA ARG A 67 -9.22 -4.64 3.61
C ARG A 67 -10.17 -4.01 2.59
N PRO A 68 -9.78 -2.98 1.84
CA PRO A 68 -10.63 -2.53 0.75
C PRO A 68 -10.89 -3.72 -0.16
N ARG A 69 -12.16 -3.96 -0.52
CA ARG A 69 -12.50 -4.92 -1.56
C ARG A 69 -11.81 -4.48 -2.84
N LEU A 70 -10.68 -5.12 -3.15
CA LEU A 70 -10.02 -5.00 -4.44
C LEU A 70 -11.03 -5.50 -5.48
N ARG A 71 -11.52 -4.58 -6.32
CA ARG A 71 -12.41 -4.85 -7.45
C ARG A 71 -11.59 -5.06 -8.71
#